data_AF-A0A2K9LJQ6-F1
#
_entry.id   AF-A0A2K9LJQ6-F1
#
_cell.length_a   1.000
_cell.length_b   1.000
_cell.length_c   1.000
_cell.angle_alpha   90.00
_cell.angle_beta   90.00
_cell.angle_gamma   90.00
#
_symmetry.space_group_name_H-M   'P 1'
#
loop_
_entity.id
_entity.type
_entity.pdbx_description
1 polymer ?
#
loop_
_entity_poly.entity_id
_entity_poly.type
_entity_poly.pdbx_seq_one_letter_code
_entity_poly.pdbx_strand_id
1 'polypeptide(L)'
;MTPFGLQLSDLRRRRGLQQQQLADLLQVAPCYISAMEKGRKGPPTEHLLEAITTGLQLTPEEKTALLRAAECSQRQRRVPKDVSVHEYALVDELWKRLGSISQAEATAISSILKINQKETNDEEYLTL
;
A
#
# COMPACT_ATOMS: atom_id res chain seq x y z
N MET A 1 12.25 1.01 -0.38
CA MET A 1 11.33 0.19 0.46
C MET A 1 9.90 0.59 0.11
N THR A 2 8.93 -0.34 0.10
CA THR A 2 7.51 -0.03 -0.20
C THR A 2 6.73 0.24 1.09
N PRO A 3 5.57 0.93 1.03
CA PRO A 3 4.68 1.07 2.19
C PRO A 3 4.34 -0.26 2.87
N PHE A 4 4.11 -1.32 2.09
CA PHE A 4 3.86 -2.67 2.60
C PHE A 4 5.07 -3.24 3.34
N GLY A 5 6.27 -3.15 2.75
CA GLY A 5 7.49 -3.66 3.37
C GLY A 5 7.81 -2.97 4.70
N LEU A 6 7.55 -1.66 4.77
CA LEU A 6 7.60 -0.88 6.01
C LEU A 6 6.63 -1.42 7.06
N GLN A 7 5.34 -1.50 6.72
CA GLN A 7 4.30 -1.94 7.64
C GLN A 7 4.54 -3.37 8.14
N LEU A 8 4.96 -4.29 7.26
CA LEU A 8 5.29 -5.66 7.65
C LEU A 8 6.48 -5.73 8.61
N SER A 9 7.56 -4.97 8.32
CA SER A 9 8.73 -4.88 9.20
C SER A 9 8.33 -4.35 10.59
N ASP A 10 7.49 -3.32 10.64
CA ASP A 10 7.05 -2.72 11.88
C ASP A 10 6.18 -3.67 12.71
N LEU A 11 5.20 -4.33 12.10
CA LEU A 11 4.37 -5.34 12.76
C LEU A 11 5.22 -6.50 13.29
N ARG A 12 6.16 -7.02 12.48
CA ARG A 12 7.06 -8.09 12.91
C ARG A 12 7.89 -7.66 14.12
N ARG A 13 8.47 -6.46 14.09
CA ARG A 13 9.30 -5.92 15.18
C ARG A 13 8.50 -5.67 16.45
N ARG A 14 7.26 -5.18 16.34
CA ARG A 14 6.35 -5.02 17.50
C ARG A 14 6.03 -6.35 18.19
N ARG A 15 6.05 -7.47 17.45
CA ARG A 15 5.92 -8.81 18.02
C ARG A 15 7.25 -9.44 18.45
N GLY A 16 8.37 -8.71 18.38
CA GLY A 16 9.68 -9.19 18.78
C GLY A 16 10.25 -10.31 17.90
N LEU A 17 9.70 -10.49 16.70
CA LEU A 17 10.08 -11.59 15.81
C LEU A 17 11.28 -11.24 14.93
N GLN A 18 12.17 -12.19 14.70
CA GLN A 18 13.18 -12.16 13.64
C GLN A 18 12.54 -12.48 12.28
N GLN A 19 13.20 -12.12 11.18
CA GLN A 19 12.72 -12.44 9.83
C GLN A 19 12.54 -13.96 9.62
N GLN A 20 13.46 -14.77 10.17
CA GLN A 20 13.37 -16.23 10.14
C GLN A 20 12.09 -16.73 10.82
N GLN A 21 11.81 -16.25 12.03
CA GLN A 21 10.66 -16.68 12.81
C GLN A 21 9.32 -16.33 12.13
N LEU A 22 9.25 -15.15 11.49
CA LEU A 22 8.09 -14.81 10.67
C LEU A 22 7.97 -15.73 9.44
N ALA A 23 9.10 -16.07 8.82
CA ALA A 23 9.11 -16.97 7.66
C ALA A 23 8.58 -18.36 8.04
N ASP A 24 9.04 -18.91 9.17
CA ASP A 24 8.60 -20.20 9.70
C ASP A 24 7.09 -20.19 10.00
N LEU A 25 6.61 -19.11 10.64
CA LEU A 25 5.21 -18.92 10.99
C LEU A 25 4.29 -18.82 9.76
N LEU A 26 4.79 -18.22 8.67
CA LEU A 26 4.05 -18.10 7.40
C LEU A 26 4.32 -19.25 6.43
N GLN A 27 5.17 -20.22 6.81
CA GLN A 27 5.61 -21.33 5.97
C GLN A 27 6.18 -20.88 4.61
N VAL A 28 6.98 -19.81 4.62
CA VAL A 28 7.68 -19.28 3.44
C VAL A 28 9.18 -19.25 3.65
N ALA A 29 9.94 -19.11 2.56
CA ALA A 29 11.39 -18.97 2.67
C ALA A 29 11.78 -17.64 3.38
N PRO A 30 12.80 -17.63 4.26
CA PRO A 30 13.27 -16.43 4.95
C PRO A 30 13.71 -15.30 4.01
N CYS A 31 14.30 -15.67 2.86
CA CYS A 31 14.67 -14.73 1.81
C CYS A 31 13.44 -13.99 1.23
N TYR A 32 12.27 -14.62 1.27
CA TYR A 32 11.01 -14.03 0.83
C TYR A 32 10.55 -12.90 1.76
N ILE A 33 10.61 -13.11 3.09
CA ILE A 33 10.34 -12.06 4.09
C ILE A 33 11.30 -10.89 3.92
N SER A 34 12.61 -11.16 3.83
CA SER A 34 13.62 -10.12 3.61
C SER A 34 13.37 -9.32 2.32
N ALA A 35 12.96 -10.01 1.24
CA ALA A 35 12.66 -9.37 -0.04
C ALA A 35 11.37 -8.53 -0.01
N MET A 36 10.35 -8.96 0.74
CA MET A 36 9.13 -8.15 0.97
C MET A 36 9.44 -6.90 1.78
N GLU A 37 10.14 -7.03 2.92
CA GLU A 37 10.49 -5.88 3.77
C GLU A 37 11.38 -4.87 3.04
N LYS A 38 12.31 -5.34 2.19
CA LYS A 38 13.13 -4.44 1.37
C LYS A 38 12.37 -3.82 0.18
N GLY A 39 11.12 -4.23 -0.05
CA GLY A 39 10.31 -3.80 -1.18
C GLY A 39 10.77 -4.34 -2.53
N ARG A 40 11.57 -5.41 -2.55
CA ARG A 40 12.06 -6.07 -3.78
C ARG A 40 10.98 -6.96 -4.39
N LYS A 41 10.13 -7.57 -3.58
CA LYS A 41 8.91 -8.25 -4.03
C LYS A 41 7.75 -7.27 -4.13
N GLY A 42 6.83 -7.56 -5.06
CA GLY A 42 5.54 -6.87 -5.12
C GLY A 42 4.69 -7.17 -3.88
N PRO A 43 3.54 -6.51 -3.73
CA PRO A 43 2.62 -6.81 -2.66
C PRO A 43 2.24 -8.30 -2.68
N PRO A 44 2.08 -8.92 -1.51
CA PRO A 44 1.75 -10.34 -1.39
C PRO A 44 0.39 -10.67 -2.00
N THR A 45 0.17 -11.96 -2.27
CA THR A 45 -1.16 -12.48 -2.62
C THR A 45 -2.12 -12.35 -1.44
N GLU A 46 -3.41 -12.39 -1.73
CA GLU A 46 -4.47 -12.36 -0.71
C GLU A 46 -4.28 -13.46 0.35
N HIS A 47 -4.02 -14.70 -0.08
CA HIS A 47 -3.72 -15.81 0.82
C HIS A 47 -2.55 -15.51 1.78
N LEU A 48 -1.48 -14.86 1.30
CA LEU A 48 -0.36 -14.52 2.16
C LEU A 48 -0.69 -13.33 3.08
N LEU A 49 -1.54 -12.39 2.67
CA LEU A 49 -2.04 -11.33 3.56
C LEU A 49 -2.87 -11.92 4.71
N GLU A 50 -3.70 -12.91 4.42
CA GLU A 50 -4.45 -13.64 5.44
C GLU A 50 -3.52 -14.41 6.38
N ALA A 51 -2.53 -15.12 5.84
CA ALA A 51 -1.53 -15.81 6.65
C ALA A 51 -0.77 -14.83 7.57
N ILE A 52 -0.39 -13.65 7.06
CA ILE A 52 0.25 -12.60 7.86
C ILE A 52 -0.70 -12.10 8.96
N THR A 53 -1.96 -11.84 8.61
CA THR A 53 -2.97 -11.33 9.54
C THR A 53 -3.20 -12.30 10.69
N THR A 54 -3.42 -13.58 10.37
CA THR A 54 -3.67 -14.64 11.34
C THR A 54 -2.41 -14.95 12.15
N GLY A 55 -1.29 -15.11 11.45
CA GLY A 55 -0.01 -15.49 12.04
C GLY A 55 0.54 -14.44 13.01
N LEU A 56 0.45 -13.16 12.64
CA LEU A 56 0.80 -12.06 13.53
C LEU A 56 -0.34 -11.67 14.47
N GLN A 57 -1.49 -12.35 14.47
CA GLN A 57 -2.64 -12.02 15.33
C GLN A 57 -2.96 -10.51 15.29
N LEU A 58 -3.13 -9.97 14.09
CA LEU A 58 -3.32 -8.53 13.90
C LEU A 58 -4.69 -8.07 14.42
N THR A 59 -4.72 -6.89 15.04
CA THR A 59 -6.00 -6.23 15.34
C THR A 59 -6.73 -5.82 14.05
N PRO A 60 -8.05 -5.51 14.10
CA PRO A 60 -8.77 -5.00 12.94
C PRO A 60 -8.11 -3.74 12.32
N GLU A 61 -7.56 -2.86 13.16
CA GLU A 61 -6.89 -1.63 12.74
C GLU A 61 -5.54 -1.94 12.07
N GLU A 62 -4.76 -2.86 12.66
CA GLU A 62 -3.48 -3.32 12.08
C GLU A 62 -3.70 -4.01 10.73
N LYS A 63 -4.72 -4.86 10.64
CA LYS A 63 -5.13 -5.52 9.39
C LYS A 63 -5.50 -4.49 8.33
N THR A 64 -6.34 -3.51 8.69
CA THR A 64 -6.75 -2.43 7.78
C THR A 64 -5.55 -1.63 7.29
N ALA A 65 -4.62 -1.28 8.18
CA ALA A 65 -3.40 -0.57 7.83
C ALA A 65 -2.49 -1.41 6.91
N LEU A 66 -2.36 -2.71 7.16
CA LEU A 66 -1.58 -3.63 6.31
C LEU A 66 -2.17 -3.76 4.91
N LEU A 67 -3.49 -3.90 4.79
CA LEU A 67 -4.20 -3.99 3.51
C LEU A 67 -4.03 -2.70 2.71
N ARG A 68 -4.22 -1.53 3.34
CA ARG A 68 -3.95 -0.24 2.70
C ARG A 68 -2.50 -0.12 2.24
N ALA A 69 -1.54 -0.55 3.06
CA ALA A 69 -0.13 -0.52 2.69
C ALA A 69 0.18 -1.46 1.51
N ALA A 70 -0.47 -2.63 1.43
CA ALA A 70 -0.37 -3.54 0.30
C ALA A 70 -0.93 -2.91 -0.98
N GLU A 71 -2.10 -2.26 -0.90
CA GLU A 71 -2.71 -1.54 -2.02
C GLU A 71 -1.83 -0.39 -2.51
N CYS A 72 -1.30 0.44 -1.61
CA CYS A 72 -0.36 1.52 -1.95
C CYS A 72 0.93 1.01 -2.60
N SER A 73 1.30 -0.26 -2.36
CA SER A 73 2.52 -0.87 -2.88
C SER A 73 2.35 -1.56 -4.23
N GLN A 74 1.14 -1.54 -4.80
CA GLN A 74 0.88 -2.09 -6.13
C GLN A 74 1.70 -1.35 -7.19
N ARG A 75 2.56 -2.10 -7.90
CA ARG A 75 3.45 -1.57 -8.94
C ARG A 75 2.77 -1.41 -10.29
N GLN A 76 1.67 -2.12 -10.47
CA GLN A 76 0.88 -2.08 -11.69
C GLN A 76 -0.50 -1.57 -11.32
N ARG A 77 -0.92 -0.51 -12.00
CA ARG A 77 -2.28 0.00 -11.95
C ARG A 77 -2.79 0.08 -13.37
N ARG A 78 -4.03 -0.34 -13.58
CA ARG A 78 -4.71 -0.18 -14.86
C ARG A 78 -5.45 1.14 -14.83
N VAL A 79 -5.27 1.93 -15.87
CA VAL A 79 -6.08 3.12 -16.11
C VAL A 79 -7.52 2.64 -16.41
N PRO A 80 -8.56 3.21 -15.76
CA PRO A 80 -9.95 2.83 -16.01
C PRO A 80 -10.36 3.06 -17.48
N LYS A 81 -11.52 2.55 -17.90
CA LYS A 81 -11.98 2.74 -19.29
C LYS A 81 -12.58 4.11 -19.55
N ASP A 82 -13.26 4.68 -18.54
CA ASP A 82 -14.11 5.87 -18.69
C ASP A 82 -13.40 7.16 -18.22
N VAL A 83 -12.12 7.30 -18.54
CA VAL A 83 -11.26 8.43 -18.13
C VAL A 83 -11.20 9.48 -19.24
N SER A 84 -11.18 10.76 -18.86
CA SER A 84 -11.13 11.88 -19.79
C SER A 84 -9.75 12.04 -20.45
N VAL A 85 -9.69 12.75 -21.59
CA VAL A 85 -8.43 13.09 -22.28
C VAL A 85 -7.45 13.83 -21.37
N HIS A 86 -7.96 14.73 -20.51
CA HIS A 86 -7.13 15.49 -19.57
C HIS A 86 -6.52 14.58 -18.49
N GLU A 87 -7.25 13.57 -18.02
CA GLU A 87 -6.72 12.60 -17.06
C GLU A 87 -5.64 11.71 -17.68
N TYR A 88 -5.79 11.29 -18.94
CA TYR A 88 -4.73 10.57 -19.67
C TYR A 88 -3.44 11.40 -19.77
N ALA A 89 -3.55 12.69 -20.10
CA ALA A 89 -2.40 13.59 -20.17
C ALA A 89 -1.72 13.75 -18.80
N LEU A 90 -2.51 13.94 -17.73
CA LEU A 90 -2.00 14.02 -16.36
C LEU A 90 -1.26 12.73 -15.94
N VAL A 91 -1.83 11.57 -16.26
CA VAL A 91 -1.22 10.27 -15.96
C VAL A 91 0.12 10.11 -16.69
N ASP A 92 0.19 10.47 -17.97
CA ASP A 92 1.44 10.42 -18.76
C ASP A 92 2.52 11.34 -18.18
N GLU A 93 2.16 12.59 -17.84
CA GLU A 93 3.09 13.53 -17.22
C GLU A 93 3.60 13.02 -15.87
N LEU A 94 2.68 12.53 -15.02
CA LEU A 94 3.04 11.94 -13.73
C LEU A 94 3.99 10.76 -13.92
N TRP A 95 3.70 9.87 -14.88
CA TRP A 95 4.48 8.68 -15.15
C TRP A 95 5.91 9.01 -15.57
N LYS A 96 6.09 10.00 -16.46
CA LYS A 96 7.41 10.48 -16.92
C LYS A 96 8.28 11.03 -15.79
N ARG A 97 7.67 11.54 -14.71
CA ARG A 97 8.37 12.11 -13.56
C ARG A 97 8.58 11.12 -12.41
N LEU A 98 8.00 9.92 -12.46
CA LEU A 98 8.18 8.93 -11.39
C LEU A 98 9.66 8.63 -11.15
N GLY A 99 10.08 8.71 -9.89
CA GLY A 99 11.49 8.57 -9.48
C GLY A 99 12.25 9.89 -9.32
N SER A 100 11.74 11.01 -9.84
CA SER A 100 12.33 12.35 -9.67
C SER A 100 11.40 13.36 -8.96
N ILE A 101 10.18 12.96 -8.59
CA ILE A 101 9.25 13.80 -7.82
C ILE A 101 9.81 13.99 -6.41
N SER A 102 9.98 15.24 -5.99
CA SER A 102 10.42 15.57 -4.63
C SER A 102 9.29 15.34 -3.61
N GLN A 103 9.67 15.27 -2.33
CA GLN A 103 8.68 15.11 -1.25
C GLN A 103 7.66 16.26 -1.23
N ALA A 104 8.10 17.51 -1.41
CA ALA A 104 7.23 18.67 -1.41
C ALA A 104 6.22 18.64 -2.57
N GLU A 105 6.67 18.26 -3.77
CA GLU A 105 5.77 18.11 -4.94
C GLU A 105 4.76 16.98 -4.73
N ALA A 106 5.20 15.82 -4.24
CA ALA A 106 4.32 14.70 -3.95
C ALA A 106 3.24 15.10 -2.92
N THR A 107 3.62 15.84 -1.88
CA THR A 107 2.68 16.37 -0.89
C THR A 107 1.69 17.36 -1.52
N ALA A 108 2.15 18.30 -2.34
CA ALA A 108 1.29 19.28 -3.00
C ALA A 108 0.28 18.61 -3.95
N ILE A 109 0.74 17.70 -4.82
CA ILE A 109 -0.12 16.94 -5.73
C ILE A 109 -1.14 16.12 -4.93
N SER A 110 -0.71 15.43 -3.88
CA SER A 110 -1.63 14.64 -3.04
C SER A 110 -2.69 15.52 -2.37
N SER A 111 -2.33 16.73 -1.93
CA SER A 111 -3.29 17.67 -1.35
C SER A 111 -4.34 18.08 -2.37
N ILE A 112 -3.93 18.46 -3.59
CA ILE A 112 -4.85 18.85 -4.67
C ILE A 112 -5.84 17.73 -4.99
N LEU A 113 -5.35 16.49 -5.14
CA LEU A 113 -6.21 15.33 -5.45
C LEU A 113 -7.22 15.01 -4.34
N LYS A 114 -6.94 15.41 -3.10
CA LYS A 114 -7.84 15.18 -1.95
C LYS A 114 -8.90 16.26 -1.77
N ILE A 115 -8.76 17.43 -2.40
CA ILE A 115 -9.70 18.56 -2.23
C ILE A 115 -11.13 18.12 -2.59
N ASN A 116 -11.29 17.43 -3.72
CA ASN A 116 -12.61 17.04 -4.22
C ASN A 116 -13.18 15.76 -3.58
N GLN A 117 -12.39 15.01 -2.80
CA GLN A 117 -12.88 13.81 -2.11
C GLN A 117 -13.65 14.12 -0.82
N LYS A 118 -13.53 15.35 -0.29
CA LYS A 118 -14.31 15.78 0.87
C LYS A 118 -15.76 16.13 0.51
N GLU A 119 -16.00 16.71 -0.65
CA GLU A 119 -17.36 17.12 -1.06
C GLU A 119 -18.28 15.92 -1.31
N THR A 120 -17.76 14.79 -1.79
CA THR A 120 -18.56 13.58 -2.06
C THR A 120 -18.96 12.82 -0.80
N ASN A 121 -18.20 12.91 0.29
CA ASN A 121 -18.51 12.19 1.53
C ASN A 121 -19.54 12.90 2.42
N ASP A 122 -19.77 14.20 2.22
CA ASP A 122 -20.75 14.98 3.01
C ASP A 122 -22.18 14.86 2.43
N GLU A 123 -22.35 14.54 1.13
CA GLU A 123 -23.67 14.32 0.52
C GLU A 123 -24.25 12.92 0.84
N GLU A 124 -23.42 11.90 1.10
CA GLU A 124 -23.89 10.55 1.45
C GLU A 124 -24.51 10.45 2.85
N TYR A 125 -24.32 11.47 3.72
CA TYR A 125 -24.92 11.54 5.06
C TYR A 125 -26.22 12.34 5.13
N LEU A 126 -26.67 12.98 4.04
CA LEU A 126 -27.92 13.77 3.99
C LEU A 126 -29.12 13.00 3.41
N THR A 127 -28.98 11.69 3.15
CA THR A 127 -30.05 10.84 2.59
C THR A 127 -30.44 9.64 3.47
N LEU A 128 -30.22 9.73 4.79
CA LEU A 128 -30.76 8.82 5.81
C LEU A 128 -31.40 9.64 6.95
#